data_AF-A0A382G0C2-F1
#
_entry.id   AF-A0A382G0C2-F1
#
_cell.length_a   1.000
_cell.length_b   1.000
_cell.length_c   1.000
_cell.angle_alpha   90.00
_cell.angle_beta   90.00
_cell.angle_gamma   90.00
#
_symmetry.space_group_name_H-M   'P 1'
#
loop_
_entity.id
_entity.type
_entity.pdbx_description
1 polymer ?
#
loop_
_entity_poly.entity_id
_entity_poly.type
_entity_poly.pdbx_seq_one_letter_code
_entity_poly.pdbx_strand_id
1 'polypeptide(L)' 'MNSIPVYRLLILLLALGTSHAYSQNSYDIIINNGRVIDGSGNPWYEADVA' A
#
# COMPACT_ATOMS: atom_id res chain seq x y z
N MET A 1 -8.43 -37.48 -15.09
CA MET A 1 -7.63 -36.29 -14.69
C MET A 1 -8.56 -35.10 -14.76
N ASN A 2 -8.95 -34.54 -13.62
CA ASN A 2 -9.90 -33.42 -13.59
C ASN A 2 -9.14 -32.13 -13.89
N SER A 3 -9.42 -31.49 -15.03
CA SER A 3 -8.84 -30.19 -15.38
C SER A 3 -9.23 -29.16 -14.32
N ILE A 4 -8.24 -28.49 -13.74
CA ILE A 4 -8.50 -27.42 -12.77
C ILE A 4 -9.17 -26.26 -13.54
N PRO A 5 -10.39 -25.85 -13.17
CA PRO A 5 -11.07 -24.78 -13.87
C PRO A 5 -10.42 -23.42 -13.56
N VAL A 6 -10.28 -22.57 -14.59
CA VAL A 6 -9.53 -21.30 -14.58
C VAL A 6 -9.97 -20.35 -13.45
N TYR A 7 -11.24 -20.36 -13.08
CA TYR A 7 -11.75 -19.52 -11.99
C TYR A 7 -11.09 -19.85 -10.64
N ARG A 8 -10.67 -21.10 -10.41
CA ARG A 8 -9.97 -21.48 -9.17
C ARG A 8 -8.56 -20.90 -9.14
N LEU A 9 -7.87 -20.87 -10.28
CA LEU A 9 -6.57 -20.23 -10.39
C LEU A 9 -6.69 -18.72 -10.19
N LEU A 10 -7.72 -18.10 -10.75
CA LEU A 10 -8.01 -16.68 -10.56
C LEU A 10 -8.26 -16.35 -9.08
N ILE A 11 -9.10 -17.13 -8.40
CA ILE A 11 -9.36 -16.96 -6.95
C ILE A 11 -8.08 -17.10 -6.14
N LEU A 12 -7.23 -18.09 -6.46
CA LEU A 12 -5.95 -18.30 -5.78
C LEU A 12 -5.02 -17.09 -5.95
N LEU A 13 -4.90 -16.56 -7.17
CA LEU A 13 -4.08 -15.38 -7.48
C LEU A 13 -4.59 -14.13 -6.74
N LEU A 14 -5.91 -13.93 -6.67
CA LEU A 14 -6.48 -12.82 -5.91
C LEU A 14 -6.21 -12.97 -4.41
N ALA A 15 -6.34 -14.18 -3.86
CA ALA A 15 -6.09 -14.46 -2.44
C ALA A 15 -4.61 -14.26 -2.03
N LEU A 16 -3.66 -14.51 -2.95
CA LEU A 16 -2.23 -14.30 -2.72
C LEU A 16 -1.81 -12.82 -2.78
N GLY A 17 -2.58 -11.97 -3.47
CA GLY A 17 -2.26 -10.54 -3.63
C GLY A 17 -2.63 -9.66 -2.43
N THR A 18 -3.52 -10.11 -1.54
CA THR A 18 -4.07 -9.26 -0.47
C THR A 18 -3.17 -9.12 0.76
N SER A 19 -2.18 -10.00 0.93
CA SER A 19 -1.31 -9.99 2.12
C SER A 19 -0.31 -8.83 2.16
N HIS A 20 0.01 -8.22 1.01
CA HIS A 20 0.99 -7.13 0.92
C HIS A 20 0.36 -5.75 1.16
N ALA A 21 -0.96 -5.62 1.05
CA ALA A 21 -1.67 -4.35 1.24
C ALA A 21 -1.79 -3.94 2.73
N TYR A 22 -1.53 -4.87 3.66
CA TYR A 22 -1.65 -4.64 5.10
C TYR A 22 -0.32 -4.36 5.81
N SER A 23 0.79 -4.29 5.09
CA SER A 23 2.08 -3.85 5.66
C SER A 23 2.18 -2.32 5.73
N GLN A 24 1.12 -1.65 6.20
CA GLN A 24 1.31 -0.29 6.70
C GLN A 24 2.11 -0.43 7.98
N ASN A 25 3.34 0.09 7.99
CA ASN A 25 4.16 0.07 9.18
C ASN A 25 3.35 0.70 10.33
N SER A 26 3.35 0.07 11.50
CA SER A 26 2.80 0.72 12.69
C SER A 26 3.75 1.83 13.08
N TYR A 27 3.36 3.06 12.80
CA TYR A 27 4.11 4.24 13.20
C TYR A 27 3.65 4.71 14.57
N ASP A 28 4.58 5.14 15.41
CA ASP A 28 4.27 5.64 16.75
C ASP A 28 3.49 6.96 16.72
N ILE A 29 3.71 7.76 15.66
CA ILE A 29 3.14 9.09 15.48
C ILE A 29 2.75 9.26 14.02
N ILE A 30 1.58 9.86 13.79
CA ILE A 30 1.15 10.35 12.47
C ILE A 30 0.99 11.87 12.56
N ILE A 31 1.64 12.59 11.64
CA ILE A 31 1.47 14.03 11.47
C ILE A 31 0.53 14.25 10.28
N ASN A 32 -0.69 14.70 10.57
CA ASN A 32 -1.71 14.92 9.54
C ASN A 32 -1.71 16.37 9.05
N ASN A 33 -2.02 16.59 7.77
CA ASN A 33 -2.13 17.89 7.11
C ASN A 33 -0.85 18.75 7.25
N GLY A 34 0.32 18.12 7.17
CA GLY A 34 1.61 18.80 7.27
C GLY A 34 1.97 19.58 6.02
N ARG A 35 2.80 20.61 6.16
CA ARG A 35 3.55 21.21 5.05
C ARG A 35 4.97 20.66 5.07
N VAL A 36 5.31 19.85 4.08
CA VAL A 36 6.56 19.08 4.04
C VAL A 36 7.57 19.78 3.13
N ILE A 37 8.80 19.93 3.64
CA ILE A 37 9.97 20.36 2.87
C ILE A 37 10.88 19.15 2.74
N ASP A 38 11.04 18.63 1.52
CA ASP A 38 11.78 17.37 1.26
C ASP A 38 13.15 17.57 0.59
N GLY A 39 13.52 18.82 0.29
CA GLY A 39 14.80 19.15 -0.35
C GLY A 39 14.86 18.89 -1.86
N SER A 40 13.74 18.56 -2.52
CA SER A 40 13.68 18.30 -3.97
C SER A 40 13.71 19.58 -4.84
N GLY A 41 13.74 20.76 -4.23
CA GLY A 41 13.74 22.06 -4.93
C GLY A 41 12.38 22.76 -4.98
N ASN A 42 11.31 22.11 -4.52
CA ASN A 42 10.02 22.78 -4.28
C ASN A 42 9.99 23.43 -2.88
N PRO A 43 9.23 24.52 -2.66
CA PRO A 43 9.20 25.21 -1.37
C PRO A 43 8.63 24.35 -0.23
N TRP A 44 7.42 23.82 -0.43
CA TRP A 44 6.74 22.85 0.44
C TRP A 44 5.51 22.31 -0.29
N TYR A 45 4.97 21.18 0.18
CA TYR A 45 3.68 20.64 -0.27
C TYR A 45 2.87 20.07 0.90
N GLU A 46 1.56 19.90 0.70
CA GLU A 46 0.68 19.32 1.71
C GLU A 46 0.74 17.79 1.68
N ALA A 47 1.05 17.18 2.82
CA ALA A 47 1.12 15.73 2.97
C ALA A 47 1.00 15.30 4.44
N ASP A 48 0.57 14.07 4.63
CA ASP A 48 0.67 13.37 5.90
C ASP A 48 2.06 12.70 6.00
N VAL A 49 2.63 12.68 7.20
CA VAL A 49 3.87 11.96 7.52
C VAL A 49 3.53 10.86 8.50
N ALA A 50 3.77 9.63 8.09
CA ALA A 50 3.60 8.41 8.87
C ALA A 50 4.98 7.81 9.12
#